data_AF-A0A0Q4BIQ4-F1
#
_entry.id   AF-A0A0Q4BIQ4-F1
#
_cell.length_a   1.000
_cell.length_b   1.000
_cell.length_c   1.000
_cell.angle_alpha   90.00
_cell.angle_beta   90.00
_cell.angle_gamma   90.00
#
_symmetry.space_group_name_H-M   'P 1'
#
loop_
_entity.id
_entity.type
_entity.pdbx_description
1 polymer ?
#
loop_
_entity_poly.entity_id
_entity_poly.type
_entity_poly.pdbx_seq_one_letter_code
_entity_poly.pdbx_strand_id
1 'polypeptide(L)'
;MITPLIQKAGGTIWLGTPGGAKSIAVTTAAEASDIISNAGGANGFNQLYAQMLASKLNVLNGACDNAIEETMAAADAFLATHNADDWDGLSAAEKQQIEDWKDDFDDYNNGLIGPGHCKD
;
A
#
# COMPACT_ATOMS: atom_id res chain seq x y z
N MET A 1 8.06 10.04 12.50
CA MET A 1 7.51 8.98 13.38
C MET A 1 6.19 8.51 12.78
N ILE A 2 5.88 7.21 12.79
CA ILE A 2 4.69 6.65 12.12
C ILE A 2 3.39 6.90 12.92
N THR A 3 3.43 6.85 14.26
CA THR A 3 2.23 6.99 15.11
C THR A 3 1.39 8.25 14.82
N PRO A 4 1.96 9.46 14.66
CA PRO A 4 1.17 10.64 14.29
C PRO A 4 0.48 10.52 12.93
N LEU A 5 1.06 9.78 11.98
CA LEU A 5 0.46 9.58 10.65
C LEU A 5 -0.72 8.61 10.72
N ILE A 6 -0.62 7.56 11.53
CA ILE A 6 -1.75 6.67 11.81
C ILE A 6 -2.90 7.44 12.46
N GLN A 7 -2.61 8.33 13.40
CA GLN A 7 -3.62 9.22 13.99
C GLN A 7 -4.24 10.16 12.94
N LYS A 8 -3.43 10.73 12.05
CA LYS A 8 -3.91 11.57 10.93
C LYS A 8 -4.85 10.79 9.99
N ALA A 9 -4.63 9.48 9.82
CA ALA A 9 -5.50 8.59 9.07
C ALA A 9 -6.80 8.18 9.82
N GLY A 10 -7.08 8.75 10.99
CA GLY A 10 -8.24 8.37 11.81
C GLY A 10 -7.99 7.16 12.72
N GLY A 11 -6.72 6.82 12.98
CA GLY A 11 -6.32 5.73 13.87
C GLY A 11 -6.08 4.40 13.16
N THR A 12 -6.30 4.31 11.85
CA THR A 12 -6.03 3.10 11.06
C THR A 12 -5.63 3.48 9.64
N ILE A 13 -4.54 2.90 9.16
CA ILE A 13 -4.22 2.88 7.74
C ILE A 13 -4.64 1.52 7.20
N TRP A 14 -5.56 1.51 6.24
CA TRP A 14 -6.02 0.27 5.62
C TRP A 14 -5.13 -0.11 4.44
N LEU A 15 -4.80 -1.38 4.30
CA LEU A 15 -4.33 -1.99 3.05
C LEU A 15 -5.49 -2.86 2.55
N GLY A 16 -6.25 -2.33 1.59
CA GLY A 16 -7.63 -2.74 1.34
C GLY A 16 -8.64 -1.67 1.76
N THR A 17 -9.93 -1.99 1.70
CA THR A 17 -11.00 -1.09 2.14
C THR A 17 -11.48 -1.40 3.57
N PRO A 18 -12.00 -0.40 4.32
CA PRO A 18 -12.63 -0.66 5.61
C PRO A 18 -13.77 -1.69 5.49
N GLY A 19 -13.70 -2.76 6.29
CA GLY A 19 -14.70 -3.84 6.26
C GLY A 19 -14.49 -4.88 5.15
N GLY A 20 -13.44 -4.75 4.34
CA GLY A 20 -13.02 -5.80 3.41
C GLY A 20 -12.60 -7.07 4.16
N ALA A 21 -12.98 -8.24 3.65
CA ALA A 21 -12.74 -9.52 4.31
C ALA A 21 -11.26 -9.89 4.41
N LYS A 22 -10.43 -9.37 3.50
CA LYS A 22 -8.99 -9.60 3.44
C LYS A 22 -8.14 -8.37 3.75
N SER A 23 -8.78 -7.22 4.01
CA SER A 23 -8.10 -5.97 4.30
C SER A 23 -7.26 -6.07 5.58
N ILE A 24 -6.10 -5.42 5.58
CA ILE A 24 -5.25 -5.30 6.77
C ILE A 24 -5.48 -3.94 7.41
N ALA A 25 -5.83 -3.94 8.70
CA ALA A 25 -5.90 -2.74 9.53
C ALA A 25 -4.54 -2.48 10.18
N VAL A 26 -3.81 -1.46 9.73
CA VAL A 26 -2.55 -1.05 10.36
C VAL A 26 -2.85 0.02 11.40
N THR A 27 -2.76 -0.34 12.68
CA THR A 27 -3.19 0.51 13.82
C THR A 27 -2.03 0.96 14.69
N THR A 28 -0.87 0.32 14.55
CA THR A 28 0.33 0.61 15.33
C THR A 28 1.55 0.84 14.45
N ALA A 29 2.53 1.58 14.99
CA ALA A 29 3.80 1.77 14.31
C ALA A 29 4.60 0.47 14.17
N ALA A 30 4.43 -0.48 15.10
CA ALA A 30 5.09 -1.78 15.04
C ALA A 30 4.56 -2.61 13.86
N GLU A 31 3.24 -2.73 13.70
CA GLU A 31 2.62 -3.38 12.54
C GLU A 31 3.08 -2.75 11.23
N ALA A 32 3.13 -1.41 11.20
CA ALA A 32 3.61 -0.71 10.01
C ALA A 32 5.08 -1.03 9.69
N SER A 33 5.95 -1.05 10.71
CA SER A 33 7.36 -1.40 10.54
C SER A 33 7.55 -2.86 10.10
N ASP A 34 6.78 -3.79 10.62
CA ASP A 34 6.85 -5.21 10.24
C ASP A 34 6.45 -5.40 8.78
N ILE A 35 5.37 -4.74 8.34
CA ILE A 35 4.90 -4.78 6.94
C ILE A 35 5.96 -4.17 6.00
N ILE A 36 6.45 -2.97 6.30
CA ILE A 36 7.46 -2.29 5.47
C ILE A 36 8.75 -3.10 5.38
N SER A 37 9.17 -3.74 6.46
CA SER A 37 10.39 -4.55 6.49
C SER A 37 10.29 -5.81 5.61
N ASN A 38 9.10 -6.21 5.18
CA ASN A 38 8.85 -7.35 4.32
C ASN A 38 8.80 -7.00 2.82
N ALA A 39 9.24 -5.80 2.43
CA ALA A 39 9.27 -5.34 1.03
C ALA A 39 10.03 -6.28 0.07
N GLY A 40 10.97 -7.09 0.57
CA GLY A 40 11.72 -8.10 -0.19
C GLY A 40 11.19 -9.53 -0.08
N GLY A 41 10.00 -9.74 0.47
CA GLY A 41 9.41 -11.07 0.64
C GLY A 41 9.15 -11.79 -0.69
N ALA A 42 9.18 -13.12 -0.70
CA ALA A 42 9.02 -13.91 -1.93
C ALA A 42 7.59 -13.91 -2.53
N ASN A 43 6.60 -13.41 -1.79
CA ASN A 43 5.20 -13.31 -2.22
C ASN A 43 4.89 -11.87 -2.64
N GLY A 44 4.33 -11.68 -3.84
CA GLY A 44 4.04 -10.35 -4.40
C GLY A 44 3.10 -9.52 -3.52
N PHE A 45 2.18 -10.13 -2.77
CA PHE A 45 1.35 -9.39 -1.81
C PHE A 45 2.17 -8.72 -0.72
N ASN A 46 3.20 -9.38 -0.19
CA ASN A 46 4.02 -8.80 0.88
C ASN A 46 4.77 -7.57 0.38
N GLN A 47 5.24 -7.62 -0.87
CA GLN A 47 5.91 -6.49 -1.52
C GLN A 47 4.91 -5.36 -1.77
N LEU A 48 3.72 -5.68 -2.31
CA LEU A 48 2.63 -4.73 -2.54
C LEU A 48 2.21 -4.03 -1.23
N TYR A 49 2.02 -4.79 -0.15
CA TYR A 49 1.67 -4.23 1.16
C TYR A 49 2.72 -3.23 1.66
N ALA A 50 4.00 -3.60 1.57
CA ALA A 50 5.08 -2.74 2.02
C ALA A 50 5.13 -1.42 1.23
N GLN A 51 5.08 -1.51 -0.11
CA GLN A 51 5.17 -0.34 -0.98
C GLN A 51 3.93 0.55 -0.88
N MET A 52 2.73 -0.04 -0.90
CA MET A 52 1.49 0.72 -0.73
C MET A 52 1.43 1.41 0.64
N LEU A 53 1.85 0.74 1.72
CA LEU A 53 1.89 1.34 3.05
C LEU A 53 2.86 2.53 3.09
N ALA A 54 4.05 2.39 2.50
CA ALA A 54 5.00 3.49 2.39
C ALA A 54 4.43 4.67 1.58
N SER A 55 3.73 4.41 0.47
CA SER A 55 3.08 5.46 -0.32
C SER A 55 1.98 6.18 0.46
N LYS A 56 1.10 5.44 1.16
CA LYS A 56 0.08 6.02 2.05
C LYS A 56 0.70 6.89 3.15
N LEU A 57 1.82 6.45 3.73
CA LEU A 57 2.55 7.24 4.73
C LEU A 57 3.16 8.51 4.13
N ASN A 58 3.70 8.46 2.91
CA ASN A 58 4.21 9.63 2.20
C ASN A 58 3.10 10.66 1.94
N VAL A 59 1.93 10.22 1.49
CA VAL A 59 0.74 11.07 1.28
C VAL A 59 0.27 11.69 2.59
N LEU A 60 0.15 10.88 3.65
CA LEU A 60 -0.16 11.38 5.00
C LEU A 60 0.89 12.38 5.50
N ASN A 61 2.14 12.26 5.06
CA ASN A 61 3.22 13.18 5.38
C ASN A 61 3.27 14.41 4.44
N GLY A 62 2.35 14.55 3.49
CA GLY A 62 2.16 15.75 2.66
C GLY A 62 2.61 15.63 1.21
N ALA A 63 2.98 14.43 0.74
CA ALA A 63 3.25 14.20 -0.68
C ALA A 63 1.96 14.21 -1.51
N CYS A 64 2.03 14.67 -2.77
CA CYS A 64 0.93 14.49 -3.72
C CYS A 64 0.75 13.04 -4.13
N ASP A 65 -0.50 12.59 -4.24
CA ASP A 65 -0.89 11.25 -4.67
C ASP A 65 -1.37 11.16 -6.13
N ASN A 66 -1.45 12.28 -6.86
CA ASN A 66 -1.96 12.33 -8.24
C ASN A 66 -1.32 11.31 -9.20
N ALA A 67 -0.07 10.90 -8.97
CA ALA A 67 0.62 9.89 -9.77
C ALA A 67 0.15 8.45 -9.50
N ILE A 68 -0.49 8.20 -8.35
CA ILE A 68 -0.87 6.85 -7.87
C ILE A 68 -2.31 6.77 -7.38
N GLU A 69 -3.13 7.83 -7.49
CA GLU A 69 -4.51 7.87 -6.98
C GLU A 69 -5.35 6.69 -7.52
N GLU A 70 -5.34 6.49 -8.84
CA GLU A 70 -6.05 5.39 -9.50
C GLU A 70 -5.47 4.02 -9.11
N THR A 71 -4.13 3.89 -9.11
CA THR A 71 -3.42 2.67 -8.68
C THR A 71 -3.78 2.30 -7.23
N MET A 72 -3.84 3.29 -6.33
CA MET A 72 -4.18 3.10 -4.93
C MET A 72 -5.62 2.64 -4.74
N ALA A 73 -6.57 3.25 -5.45
CA ALA A 73 -7.96 2.83 -5.43
C ALA A 73 -8.16 1.39 -5.95
N ALA A 74 -7.47 1.03 -7.05
CA ALA A 74 -7.53 -0.30 -7.63
C ALA A 74 -6.93 -1.37 -6.70
N ALA A 75 -5.75 -1.10 -6.14
CA ALA A 75 -5.09 -1.98 -5.18
C ALA A 75 -5.94 -2.15 -3.91
N ASP A 76 -6.53 -1.08 -3.35
CA ASP A 76 -7.39 -1.20 -2.18
C ASP A 76 -8.64 -2.04 -2.45
N ALA A 77 -9.27 -1.88 -3.62
CA ALA A 77 -10.42 -2.71 -4.00
C ALA A 77 -10.04 -4.20 -4.11
N PHE A 78 -8.86 -4.50 -4.65
CA PHE A 78 -8.36 -5.87 -4.79
C PHE A 78 -7.99 -6.50 -3.44
N LEU A 79 -7.25 -5.76 -2.61
CA LEU A 79 -6.81 -6.20 -1.28
C LEU A 79 -7.97 -6.34 -0.29
N ALA A 80 -9.13 -5.74 -0.57
CA ALA A 80 -10.34 -5.97 0.21
C ALA A 80 -10.84 -7.42 0.15
N THR A 81 -10.53 -8.14 -0.94
CA THR A 81 -11.03 -9.49 -1.22
C THR A 81 -9.94 -10.54 -1.44
N HIS A 82 -8.67 -10.12 -1.60
CA HIS A 82 -7.52 -11.02 -1.79
C HIS A 82 -6.38 -10.71 -0.82
N ASN A 83 -5.66 -11.73 -0.39
CA ASN A 83 -4.45 -11.59 0.42
C ASN A 83 -3.34 -12.58 0.02
N ALA A 84 -2.23 -12.52 0.76
CA ALA A 84 -1.06 -13.39 0.56
C ALA A 84 -1.39 -14.90 0.53
N ASP A 85 -2.43 -15.35 1.24
CA ASP A 85 -2.84 -16.76 1.27
C ASP A 85 -3.48 -17.21 -0.05
N ASP A 86 -4.00 -16.28 -0.85
CA ASP A 86 -4.66 -16.56 -2.12
C ASP A 86 -3.63 -16.69 -3.29
N TRP A 87 -2.35 -16.40 -3.05
CA TRP A 87 -1.31 -16.28 -4.08
C TRP A 87 -1.22 -17.49 -5.03
N ASP A 88 -1.26 -18.71 -4.49
CA ASP A 88 -1.16 -19.93 -5.30
C ASP A 88 -2.39 -20.15 -6.20
N GLY A 89 -3.53 -19.58 -5.82
CA GLY A 89 -4.79 -19.65 -6.56
C GLY A 89 -4.97 -18.55 -7.60
N LEU A 90 -4.15 -17.49 -7.58
CA LEU A 90 -4.26 -16.39 -8.52
C LEU A 90 -3.83 -16.77 -9.94
N SER A 91 -4.55 -16.23 -10.92
CA SER A 91 -4.18 -16.29 -12.33
C SER A 91 -2.87 -15.52 -12.59
N ALA A 92 -2.24 -15.82 -13.73
CA ALA A 92 -1.04 -15.08 -14.15
C ALA A 92 -1.31 -13.58 -14.35
N ALA A 93 -2.51 -13.22 -14.81
CA ALA A 93 -2.90 -11.82 -14.99
C ALA A 93 -3.06 -11.10 -13.64
N GLU A 94 -3.65 -11.73 -12.63
CA GLU A 94 -3.77 -11.15 -11.29
C GLU A 94 -2.40 -11.00 -10.62
N LYS A 95 -1.51 -11.99 -10.80
CA LYS A 95 -0.12 -11.89 -10.31
C LYS A 95 0.63 -10.73 -10.99
N GLN A 96 0.49 -10.58 -12.30
CA GLN A 96 1.08 -9.45 -13.02
C GLN A 96 0.51 -8.11 -12.52
N GLN A 97 -0.80 -8.04 -12.28
CA GLN A 97 -1.44 -6.83 -11.75
C GLN A 97 -0.89 -6.43 -10.38
N ILE A 98 -0.61 -7.40 -9.50
CA ILE A 98 0.03 -7.17 -8.19
C ILE A 98 1.45 -6.61 -8.35
N GLU A 99 2.23 -7.17 -9.27
CA GLU A 99 3.59 -6.68 -9.58
C GLU A 99 3.56 -5.26 -10.14
N ASP A 100 2.65 -4.97 -11.08
CA ASP A 100 2.50 -3.64 -11.69
C ASP A 100 2.17 -2.58 -10.62
N TRP A 101 1.21 -2.85 -9.72
CA TRP A 101 0.91 -1.93 -8.61
C TRP A 101 2.08 -1.77 -7.65
N LYS A 102 2.80 -2.86 -7.36
CA LYS A 102 3.98 -2.82 -6.49
C LYS A 102 5.07 -1.94 -7.11
N ASP A 103 5.32 -2.06 -8.41
CA ASP A 103 6.30 -1.26 -9.14
C ASP A 103 5.87 0.22 -9.18
N ASP A 104 4.60 0.53 -9.45
CA ASP A 104 4.08 1.92 -9.41
C ASP A 104 4.32 2.58 -8.03
N PHE A 105 4.02 1.86 -6.94
CA PHE A 105 4.24 2.37 -5.59
C PHE A 105 5.73 2.49 -5.26
N ASP A 106 6.58 1.55 -5.71
CA ASP A 106 8.03 1.65 -5.53
C ASP A 106 8.60 2.87 -6.28
N ASP A 107 8.21 3.06 -7.54
CA ASP A 107 8.60 4.22 -8.36
C ASP A 107 8.17 5.53 -7.69
N TYR A 108 6.96 5.57 -7.13
CA TYR A 108 6.47 6.72 -6.36
C TYR A 108 7.31 6.96 -5.10
N ASN A 109 7.56 5.91 -4.32
CA ASN A 109 8.32 5.99 -3.07
C ASN A 109 9.79 6.40 -3.29
N ASN A 110 10.36 6.06 -4.45
CA ASN A 110 11.71 6.44 -4.86
C ASN A 110 11.76 7.76 -5.66
N GLY A 111 10.60 8.38 -5.92
CA GLY A 111 10.48 9.66 -6.62
C GLY A 111 10.77 9.60 -8.13
N LEU A 112 10.64 8.42 -8.74
CA LEU A 112 10.75 8.20 -10.18
C LEU A 112 9.47 8.66 -10.90
N ILE A 113 8.31 8.39 -10.31
CA ILE A 113 7.06 9.10 -10.57
C ILE A 113 6.77 10.03 -9.38
N GLY A 114 5.76 10.89 -9.48
CA GLY A 114 5.49 11.99 -8.52
C GLY A 114 5.89 11.68 -7.06
N PRO A 115 6.47 12.63 -6.32
CA PRO A 115 5.72 13.18 -5.22
C PRO A 115 6.14 14.64 -5.05
N GLY A 116 5.76 15.49 -6.02
CA GLY A 116 5.85 16.93 -5.79
C GLY A 116 5.07 17.32 -4.53
N HIS A 117 5.38 18.48 -3.96
CA HIS A 117 4.51 19.06 -2.93
C HIS A 117 3.15 19.37 -3.55
N CYS A 118 2.08 18.95 -2.86
CA CYS A 118 0.74 19.41 -3.18
C CYS A 118 0.61 20.87 -2.80
N LYS A 119 0.14 21.67 -3.76
CA LYS A 119 -0.26 23.05 -3.50
C LYS A 119 -1.67 23.00 -2.96
N ASP A 120 -1.81 23.47 -1.72
CA ASP A 120 -3.07 23.66 -0.99
C ASP A 120 -4.14 24.39 -1.83
#